data_AF-A0A167TWX5-F1
#
_entry.id   AF-A0A167TWX5-F1
#
_cell.length_a   1.000
_cell.length_b   1.000
_cell.length_c   1.000
_cell.angle_alpha   90.00
_cell.angle_beta   90.00
_cell.angle_gamma   90.00
#
_symmetry.space_group_name_H-M   'P 1'
#
loop_
_entity.id
_entity.type
_entity.pdbx_description
1 polymer ?
#
loop_
_entity_poly.entity_id
_entity_poly.type
_entity_poly.pdbx_seq_one_letter_code
_entity_poly.pdbx_strand_id
1 'polypeptide(L)' 'MLLLKHVLMQRLRRRVIFATSAGRLLSKLTLEEIQQEYERLEREERRGLVKGNVQTAARHSSL' A
#
# COMPACT_ATOMS: atom_id res chain seq x y z
N MET A 1 20.22 8.37 -7.88
CA MET A 1 19.37 7.84 -6.79
C MET A 1 18.19 8.73 -6.38
N LEU A 2 18.24 10.06 -6.58
CA LEU A 2 17.13 10.96 -6.20
C LEU A 2 15.81 10.69 -6.96
N LEU A 3 15.91 10.22 -8.22
CA LEU A 3 14.74 9.94 -9.06
C LEU A 3 13.81 8.88 -8.45
N LEU A 4 14.38 7.75 -7.99
CA LEU A 4 13.60 6.66 -7.40
C LEU A 4 12.90 7.11 -6.12
N LYS A 5 13.60 7.85 -5.25
CA LYS A 5 13.00 8.42 -4.02
C LYS A 5 11.80 9.28 -4.36
N HIS A 6 11.93 10.13 -5.38
CA HIS A 6 10.86 11.02 -5.82
C HIS A 6 9.66 10.25 -6.37
N VAL A 7 9.90 9.24 -7.22
CA VAL A 7 8.85 8.39 -7.79
C VAL A 7 8.07 7.67 -6.70
N LEU A 8 8.76 7.07 -5.71
CA LEU A 8 8.12 6.37 -4.61
C LEU A 8 7.28 7.31 -3.74
N MET A 9 7.81 8.49 -3.39
CA MET A 9 7.04 9.50 -2.66
C MET A 9 5.79 9.95 -3.44
N GLN A 10 5.88 10.14 -4.76
CA GLN A 10 4.71 10.48 -5.56
C GLN A 10 3.67 9.36 -5.62
N ARG A 11 4.08 8.09 -5.67
CA ARG A 11 3.15 6.96 -5.59
C ARG A 11 2.46 6.89 -4.23
N LEU A 12 3.21 7.07 -3.14
CA LEU A 12 2.65 7.11 -1.78
C LEU A 12 1.66 8.28 -1.60
N ARG A 13 1.99 9.48 -2.10
CA ARG A 13 1.08 10.63 -2.08
C ARG A 13 -0.20 10.39 -2.87
N ARG A 14 -0.13 9.71 -4.02
CA ARG A 14 -1.34 9.31 -4.79
C ARG A 14 -2.25 8.36 -4.02
N ARG A 15 -1.70 7.61 -3.05
CA ARG A 15 -2.44 6.77 -2.11
C ARG A 15 -2.81 7.50 -0.80
N VAL A 16 -2.62 8.82 -0.74
CA VAL A 16 -2.87 9.66 0.45
C VAL A 16 -1.98 9.28 1.66
N ILE A 17 -0.82 8.70 1.40
CA ILE A 17 0.12 8.27 2.44
C ILE A 17 1.24 9.32 2.54
N PHE A 18 1.30 9.99 3.69
CA PHE A 18 2.26 11.06 3.97
C PHE A 18 3.23 10.72 5.12
N ALA A 19 2.90 9.68 5.89
CA ALA A 19 3.69 9.20 7.01
C ALA A 19 3.74 7.67 7.03
N THR A 20 4.75 7.13 7.70
CA THR A 20 4.88 5.69 7.96
C THR A 20 3.89 5.22 9.02
N SER A 21 3.79 3.90 9.21
CA SER A 21 3.06 3.32 10.36
C SER A 21 3.55 3.82 11.71
N ALA A 22 4.83 4.16 11.82
CA ALA A 22 5.44 4.71 13.03
C ALA A 22 5.23 6.23 13.17
N GLY A 23 4.41 6.86 12.33
CA GLY A 23 4.10 8.29 12.38
C GLY A 23 5.22 9.21 11.86
N ARG A 24 6.28 8.67 11.24
CA ARG A 24 7.36 9.48 10.67
C ARG A 24 6.97 9.99 9.29
N LEU A 25 7.23 11.28 9.02
CA LEU A 25 6.97 11.88 7.70
C LEU A 25 7.88 11.26 6.62
N LEU A 26 7.29 10.90 5.48
CA LEU A 26 8.03 10.31 4.34
C LEU A 26 9.17 11.20 3.82
N SER A 27 9.04 12.52 3.94
CA SER A 27 10.07 13.47 3.52
C SER A 27 11.37 13.37 4.32
N LYS A 28 11.29 12.89 5.57
CA LYS A 28 12.43 12.73 6.49
C LYS A 28 13.08 11.35 6.41
N LEU A 29 12.58 10.47 5.55
CA LEU A 29 13.07 9.11 5.41
C LEU A 29 14.16 8.99 4.35
N THR A 30 15.02 7.98 4.51
CA THR A 30 15.94 7.53 3.48
C THR A 30 15.19 6.81 2.35
N LEU A 31 15.87 6.56 1.23
CA LEU A 31 15.27 5.83 0.11
C LEU A 31 14.89 4.40 0.51
N GLU A 32 15.74 3.73 1.28
CA GLU A 32 15.53 2.35 1.76
C GLU A 32 14.29 2.27 2.66
N GLU A 33 14.15 3.20 3.61
CA GLU A 33 12.98 3.28 4.49
C GLU A 33 11.69 3.50 3.68
N ILE A 34 11.72 4.36 2.66
CA ILE A 34 10.57 4.59 1.77
C ILE A 34 10.24 3.34 0.95
N GLN A 35 11.24 2.62 0.45
CA GLN A 35 11.04 1.36 -0.27
C GLN A 35 10.40 0.30 0.61
N GLN A 36 10.89 0.14 1.84
CA GLN A 36 10.35 -0.85 2.78
C GLN A 36 8.89 -0.56 3.13
N GLU A 37 8.53 0.70 3.37
CA GLU A 37 7.13 1.08 3.63
C GLU A 37 6.25 0.87 2.41
N TYR A 38 6.75 1.22 1.21
CA TYR A 38 6.04 0.99 -0.04
C TYR A 38 5.77 -0.51 -0.28
N GLU A 39 6.77 -1.37 -0.07
CA GLU A 39 6.59 -2.83 -0.15
C GLU A 39 5.62 -3.37 0.90
N ARG A 40 5.68 -2.86 2.13
CA ARG A 40 4.73 -3.26 3.18
C ARG A 40 3.30 -2.96 2.76
N LEU A 41 3.06 -1.76 2.22
CA LEU A 41 1.76 -1.34 1.72
C LEU A 41 1.30 -2.17 0.53
N GLU A 42 2.18 -2.50 -0.42
CA GLU A 42 1.83 -3.40 -1.52
C GLU A 42 1.49 -4.82 -1.04
N ARG A 43 2.21 -5.33 -0.02
CA ARG A 43 1.88 -6.63 0.59
C ARG A 43 0.55 -6.59 1.35
N GLU A 44 0.26 -5.49 2.03
CA GLU A 44 -0.98 -5.28 2.78
C GLU A 44 -2.19 -5.15 1.83
N GLU A 45 -2.05 -4.38 0.75
CA GLU A 45 -3.05 -4.26 -0.32
C GLU A 45 -3.32 -5.62 -0.98
N ARG A 46 -2.26 -6.39 -1.29
CA ARG A 46 -2.40 -7.76 -1.81
C ARG A 46 -3.09 -8.70 -0.80
N ARG A 47 -2.80 -8.60 0.50
CA ARG A 47 -3.49 -9.39 1.53
C ARG A 47 -4.96 -8.98 1.68
N GLY A 48 -5.27 -7.69 1.59
CA GLY A 48 -6.64 -7.17 1.57
C GLY A 48 -7.44 -7.66 0.37
N LEU A 49 -6.81 -7.73 -0.81
CA LEU A 49 -7.41 -8.30 -2.02
C LEU A 49 -7.66 -9.81 -1.91
N VAL A 50 -6.78 -10.58 -1.25
CA VAL A 50 -6.98 -12.02 -1.01
C VAL A 50 -8.07 -12.30 0.02
N LYS A 51 -8.38 -11.35 0.92
CA LYS A 51 -9.46 -11.52 1.91
C LYS A 51 -10.85 -11.16 1.36
N GLY A 52 -10.93 -10.58 0.16
CA GLY A 52 -12.18 -10.10 -0.45
C GLY A 52 -12.88 -11.05 -1.42
N ASN A 53 -12.43 -12.30 -1.57
CA ASN A 53 -13.01 -13.25 -2.54
C ASN A 53 -13.68 -14.48 -1.92
N VAL A 54 -13.92 -14.49 -0.61
CA VAL A 54 -14.68 -15.56 0.07
C VAL A 54 -15.97 -15.01 0.69
N GLN A 55 -16.76 -14.23 -0.05
CA GLN A 55 -18.14 -13.95 0.37
C GLN A 55 -19.09 -13.40 -0.71
N THR A 56 -19.00 -13.87 -1.95
CA THR A 56 -20.10 -13.68 -2.93
C THR A 56 -20.30 -14.93 -3.79
N ALA A 57 -20.59 -16.06 -3.16
CA ALA A 57 -21.29 -17.17 -3.80
C ALA A 57 -22.53 -17.56 -2.99
N ALA A 58 -23.09 -16.59 -2.23
CA ALA A 58 -24.38 -16.75 -1.61
C ALA A 58 -25.47 -16.44 -2.65
N ARG A 59 -26.18 -17.51 -3.04
CA ARG A 59 -27.57 -17.51 -3.51
C ARG A 59 -27.82 -17.10 -4.97
N HIS A 60 -27.55 -18.02 -5.88
CA HIS A 60 -28.41 -18.24 -7.04
C HIS A 60 -28.74 -19.73 -7.15
N SER A 61 -29.57 -20.22 -6.24
CA SER A 61 -30.37 -21.42 -6.48
C SER A 61 -31.75 -21.14 -5.92
N SER A 62 -32.63 -20.70 -6.81
CA SER A 62 -34.05 -20.55 -6.57
C SER A 62 -34.72 -20.69 -7.93
N LEU A 63 -35.14 -21.94 -8.19
CA LEU A 63 -36.17 -22.38 -9.13
C LEU A 63 -35.86 -22.27 -10.63
#